data_AF-A0A2D6FCK1-F1
#
_entry.id   AF-A0A2D6FCK1-F1
#
_cell.length_a   1.000
_cell.length_b   1.000
_cell.length_c   1.000
_cell.angle_alpha   90.00
_cell.angle_beta   90.00
_cell.angle_gamma   90.00
#
_symmetry.space_group_name_H-M   'P 1'
#
loop_
_entity.id
_entity.type
_entity.pdbx_description
1 polymer ?
#
loop_
_entity_poly.entity_id
_entity_poly.type
_entity_poly.pdbx_seq_one_letter_code
_entity_poly.pdbx_strand_id
1 'polypeptide(L)'
;MKRSPSAQRQARRIHRWLVPIAAAPLLLTAISGSLYSLLLEQGIDAFWLLKIHTGSFGWINLQSFYPGLLGVLTVVITASGVTLLIKPRS
;
A
#
# COMPACT_ATOMS: atom_id res chain seq x y z
N MET A 1 -29.63 -3.58 9.05
CA MET A 1 -28.94 -3.09 10.28
C MET A 1 -28.35 -1.69 10.06
N LYS A 2 -28.95 -0.64 10.64
CA LYS A 2 -28.32 0.70 10.70
C LYS A 2 -27.20 0.66 11.74
N ARG A 3 -25.93 0.62 11.31
CA ARG A 3 -24.77 0.70 12.23
C ARG A 3 -24.83 2.01 13.02
N SER A 4 -24.63 1.93 14.34
CA SER A 4 -24.62 3.08 15.25
C SER A 4 -23.61 4.14 14.81
N PRO A 5 -23.90 5.46 14.98
CA PRO A 5 -22.99 6.56 14.65
C PRO A 5 -21.57 6.42 15.26
N SER A 6 -21.45 5.74 16.40
CA SER A 6 -20.17 5.45 17.06
C SER A 6 -19.30 4.50 16.22
N ALA A 7 -19.88 3.45 15.65
CA ALA A 7 -19.18 2.46 14.84
C ALA A 7 -18.61 3.06 13.55
N GLN A 8 -19.32 4.01 12.93
CA GLN A 8 -18.83 4.71 11.73
C GLN A 8 -17.67 5.67 12.05
N ARG A 9 -17.73 6.36 13.20
CA ARG A 9 -16.61 7.20 13.67
C ARG A 9 -15.38 6.34 13.99
N GLN A 10 -15.56 5.19 14.62
CA GLN A 10 -14.48 4.27 14.93
C GLN A 10 -13.86 3.67 13.66
N ALA A 11 -14.66 3.25 12.67
CA ALA A 11 -14.17 2.75 11.39
C ALA A 11 -13.31 3.79 10.65
N ARG A 12 -13.70 5.06 10.65
CA ARG A 12 -12.90 6.16 10.08
C ARG A 12 -11.60 6.38 10.83
N ARG A 13 -11.62 6.29 12.16
CA ARG A 13 -10.40 6.39 12.99
C ARG A 13 -9.42 5.26 12.67
N ILE A 14 -9.91 4.02 12.57
CA ILE A 14 -9.10 2.86 12.21
C ILE A 14 -8.53 3.01 10.79
N HIS A 15 -9.37 3.36 9.80
CA HIS A 15 -8.92 3.59 8.43
C HIS A 15 -7.79 4.62 8.36
N ARG A 16 -7.92 5.75 9.07
CA ARG A 16 -6.89 6.81 9.08
C ARG A 16 -5.53 6.34 9.59
N TRP A 17 -5.49 5.38 10.51
CA TRP A 17 -4.23 4.79 10.99
C TRP A 17 -3.74 3.65 10.10
N LEU A 18 -4.65 2.88 9.53
CA LEU A 18 -4.33 1.76 8.66
C LEU A 18 -3.75 2.22 7.31
N VAL A 19 -4.26 3.33 6.76
CA VAL A 19 -3.82 3.88 5.47
C VAL A 19 -2.31 4.13 5.42
N PRO A 20 -1.67 4.89 6.31
CA PRO A 20 -0.23 5.14 6.19
C PRO A 20 0.60 3.85 6.31
N ILE A 21 0.19 2.90 7.14
CA ILE A 21 0.89 1.61 7.30
C ILE A 21 0.81 0.78 6.02
N ALA A 22 -0.35 0.75 5.38
CA ALA A 22 -0.56 -0.02 4.16
C ALA A 22 -0.07 0.71 2.90
N ALA A 23 -0.27 2.02 2.82
CA ALA A 23 0.10 2.85 1.68
C ALA A 23 1.61 3.06 1.59
N ALA A 24 2.34 3.14 2.71
CA ALA A 24 3.80 3.32 2.69
C ALA A 24 4.53 2.24 1.86
N PRO A 25 4.34 0.93 2.12
CA PRO A 25 5.01 -0.10 1.32
C PRO A 25 4.48 -0.10 -0.13
N LEU A 26 3.18 0.12 -0.36
CA LEU A 26 2.61 0.18 -1.71
C LEU A 26 3.19 1.32 -2.55
N LEU A 27 3.28 2.52 -1.98
CA LEU A 27 3.88 3.68 -2.63
C LEU A 27 5.36 3.46 -2.88
N LEU A 28 6.08 2.87 -1.92
CA LEU A 28 7.49 2.55 -2.09
C LEU A 28 7.71 1.59 -3.27
N THR A 29 6.90 0.54 -3.38
CA THR A 29 6.96 -0.41 -4.50
C THR A 29 6.61 0.25 -5.84
N ALA A 30 5.56 1.07 -5.87
CA ALA A 30 5.13 1.76 -7.08
C ALA A 30 6.18 2.77 -7.56
N ILE A 31 6.73 3.57 -6.64
CA ILE A 31 7.76 4.56 -6.94
C ILE A 31 9.05 3.88 -7.39
N SER A 32 9.52 2.85 -6.68
CA SER A 32 10.76 2.15 -7.05
C SER A 32 10.66 1.48 -8.42
N GLY A 33 9.55 0.80 -8.73
CA GLY A 33 9.33 0.18 -10.04
C GLY A 33 9.19 1.20 -11.17
N SER A 34 8.46 2.29 -10.93
CA SER A 34 8.28 3.36 -11.92
C SER A 34 9.59 4.10 -12.18
N LEU A 35 10.34 4.46 -11.14
CA LEU A 35 11.65 5.09 -11.27
C LEU A 35 12.69 4.18 -11.92
N TYR A 36 12.66 2.87 -11.63
CA TYR A 36 13.54 1.91 -12.28
C TYR A 36 13.29 1.88 -13.79
N SER A 37 12.02 1.78 -14.20
CA SER A 37 11.63 1.81 -15.62
C SER A 37 12.06 3.12 -16.27
N LEU A 38 11.83 4.24 -15.55
CA LEU A 38 12.46 5.55 -15.68
C LEU A 38 13.90 5.44 -16.17
N LEU A 39 14.77 5.21 -15.21
CA LEU A 39 16.22 5.21 -15.36
C LEU A 39 16.71 4.24 -16.43
N LEU A 40 16.07 3.08 -16.54
CA LEU A 40 16.44 2.07 -17.52
C LEU A 40 16.25 2.58 -18.96
N GLU A 41 15.17 3.34 -19.23
CA GLU A 41 14.96 3.98 -20.54
C GLU A 41 16.05 5.02 -20.87
N GLN A 42 16.67 5.63 -19.86
CA GLN A 42 17.83 6.52 -20.04
C GLN A 42 19.18 5.77 -20.06
N GLY A 43 19.17 4.43 -20.07
CA GLY A 43 20.38 3.60 -20.07
C GLY A 43 21.05 3.46 -18.70
N ILE A 44 20.38 3.85 -17.62
CA ILE A 44 20.88 3.74 -16.24
C ILE A 44 20.27 2.50 -15.59
N ASP A 45 21.07 1.46 -15.41
CA ASP A 45 20.64 0.26 -14.70
C ASP A 45 20.75 0.43 -13.17
N ALA A 46 19.67 0.92 -12.56
CA ALA A 46 19.56 1.13 -11.12
C ALA A 46 19.02 -0.12 -10.39
N PHE A 47 19.71 -1.26 -10.49
CA PHE A 47 19.28 -2.55 -9.94
C PHE A 47 18.88 -2.54 -8.43
N TRP A 48 19.42 -1.61 -7.65
CA TRP A 48 19.04 -1.43 -6.25
C TRP A 48 17.55 -1.01 -6.08
N LEU A 49 16.97 -0.31 -7.05
CA LEU A 49 15.53 0.00 -7.07
C LEU A 49 14.69 -1.26 -7.23
N LEU A 50 15.13 -2.22 -8.07
CA LEU A 50 14.46 -3.52 -8.20
C LEU A 50 14.55 -4.33 -6.90
N LYS A 51 15.67 -4.26 -6.17
CA LYS A 51 15.77 -4.90 -4.84
C LYS A 51 14.73 -4.32 -3.88
N ILE A 52 14.58 -3.00 -3.84
CA ILE A 52 13.53 -2.34 -3.03
C ILE A 52 12.13 -2.75 -3.49
N HIS A 53 11.88 -2.72 -4.80
CA HIS A 53 10.59 -3.08 -5.41
C HIS A 53 10.15 -4.51 -5.06
N THR A 54 11.10 -5.44 -4.97
CA THR A 54 10.83 -6.84 -4.63
C THR A 54 10.79 -7.11 -3.13
N GLY A 55 11.02 -6.10 -2.28
CA GLY A 55 11.01 -6.25 -0.82
C GLY A 55 12.33 -6.72 -0.21
N SER A 56 13.43 -6.60 -0.95
CA SER A 56 14.79 -6.85 -0.47
C SER A 56 15.45 -5.53 -0.02
N PHE A 57 15.43 -5.27 1.29
CA PHE A 57 16.00 -4.08 1.94
C PHE A 57 17.41 -4.33 2.50
N GLY A 58 18.31 -4.85 1.68
CA GLY A 58 19.67 -5.19 2.11
C GLY A 58 19.70 -6.39 3.04
N TRP A 59 19.76 -6.16 4.35
CA TRP A 59 19.80 -7.22 5.36
C TRP A 59 18.43 -7.86 5.63
N ILE A 60 17.35 -7.14 5.32
CA ILE A 60 15.98 -7.65 5.51
C ILE A 60 15.46 -8.10 4.16
N ASN A 61 15.21 -9.40 4.00
CA ASN A 61 14.69 -9.98 2.77
C ASN A 61 13.24 -10.45 2.98
N LEU A 62 12.28 -9.67 2.49
CA LEU A 62 10.86 -10.03 2.51
C LEU A 62 10.40 -10.66 1.19
N GLN A 63 11.29 -10.88 0.22
CA GLN A 63 10.94 -11.15 -1.18
C GLN A 63 9.93 -12.29 -1.38
N SER A 64 10.02 -13.35 -0.57
CA SER A 64 9.11 -14.51 -0.67
C SER A 64 7.65 -14.18 -0.33
N PHE A 65 7.39 -13.22 0.56
CA PHE A 65 6.05 -12.89 1.02
C PHE A 65 5.63 -11.44 0.74
N TYR A 66 6.57 -10.59 0.32
CA TYR A 66 6.35 -9.17 0.04
C TYR A 66 5.24 -8.94 -1.00
N PRO A 67 5.22 -9.63 -2.16
CA PRO A 67 4.12 -9.47 -3.12
C PRO A 67 2.76 -9.85 -2.52
N GLY A 68 2.70 -10.93 -1.74
CA GLY A 68 1.48 -11.35 -1.06
C GLY A 68 1.00 -10.32 -0.03
N LEU A 69 1.93 -9.78 0.77
CA LEU A 69 1.65 -8.72 1.74
C LEU A 69 1.10 -7.47 1.02
N LEU A 70 1.74 -7.01 -0.05
CA LEU A 70 1.25 -5.87 -0.83
C LEU A 70 -0.15 -6.13 -1.41
N GLY A 71 -0.41 -7.34 -1.92
CA GLY A 71 -1.73 -7.72 -2.41
C GLY A 71 -2.81 -7.62 -1.33
N VAL A 72 -2.55 -8.19 -0.16
CA VAL A 72 -3.47 -8.11 0.99
C VAL A 72 -3.69 -6.67 1.44
N LEU A 73 -2.61 -5.89 1.58
CA LEU A 73 -2.71 -4.49 1.98
C LEU A 73 -3.55 -3.68 0.99
N THR A 74 -3.34 -3.89 -0.32
CA THR A 74 -4.12 -3.26 -1.39
C THR A 74 -5.60 -3.56 -1.26
N VAL A 75 -5.97 -4.83 -1.08
CA VAL A 75 -7.37 -5.24 -0.92
C VAL A 75 -7.97 -4.60 0.32
N VAL A 76 -7.27 -4.64 1.45
CA VAL A 76 -7.75 -4.10 2.73
C VAL A 76 -7.98 -2.59 2.66
N ILE A 77 -7.03 -1.81 2.14
CA ILE A 77 -7.20 -0.35 2.03
C ILE A 77 -8.29 0.01 1.03
N THR A 78 -8.38 -0.72 -0.09
CA THR A 78 -9.36 -0.45 -1.14
C THR A 78 -10.76 -0.75 -0.63
N ALA A 79 -10.99 -1.93 -0.05
CA ALA A 79 -12.27 -2.27 0.55
C ALA A 79 -12.65 -1.29 1.67
N SER A 80 -11.69 -0.94 2.53
CA SER A 80 -11.91 0.04 3.60
C SER A 80 -12.30 1.41 3.05
N GLY A 81 -11.60 1.92 2.03
CA GLY A 81 -11.90 3.18 1.37
C GLY A 81 -13.26 3.17 0.68
N VAL A 82 -13.55 2.14 -0.14
CA VAL A 82 -14.81 1.99 -0.85
C VAL A 82 -16.00 1.95 0.11
N THR A 83 -15.90 1.20 1.23
CA THR A 83 -17.00 1.16 2.21
C THR A 83 -17.25 2.51 2.88
N LEU A 84 -16.22 3.35 3.07
CA LEU A 84 -16.35 4.71 3.58
C LEU A 84 -16.92 5.67 2.53
N LEU A 85 -16.61 5.47 1.24
CA LEU A 85 -17.12 6.26 0.12
C LEU A 85 -18.60 6.00 -0.17
N ILE A 86 -19.04 4.73 -0.15
CA ILE A 86 -20.45 4.34 -0.41
C ILE A 86 -21.37 4.72 0.74
N LYS A 87 -20.82 4.86 1.95
CA LYS A 87 -21.55 5.33 3.13
C LYS A 87 -21.02 6.68 3.64
N PRO A 88 -21.06 7.73 2.80
CA PRO A 88 -20.77 9.08 3.25
C PRO A 88 -21.89 9.48 4.23
N ARG A 89 -21.59 10.38 5.16
CA ARG A 89 -22.52 10.74 6.24
C ARG A 89 -23.83 11.26 5.62
N SER A 90 -24.95 10.70 6.08
CA SER A 90 -26.15 11.50 6.32
C SER A 90 -26.08 12.07 7.73
#